data_AF-A0A3C1KHZ2-F1
#
_entry.id   AF-A0A3C1KHZ2-F1
#
_cell.length_a   1.000
_cell.length_b   1.000
_cell.length_c   1.000
_cell.angle_alpha   90.00
_cell.angle_beta   90.00
_cell.angle_gamma   90.00
#
_symmetry.space_group_name_H-M   'P 1'
#
loop_
_entity.id
_entity.type
_entity.pdbx_description
1 polymer ?
#
loop_
_entity_poly.entity_id
_entity_poly.type
_entity_poly.pdbx_seq_one_letter_code
_entity_poly.pdbx_strand_id
1 'polypeptide(L)'
;MSKRLSNDFQFIDVGRTDPNKKSVETRKTEYVEIYESFTADRAAEQSHRCLECGNPYCEWKCPVHNFIPNWLKLISEGNIFEAA
;
A
#
# COMPACT_ATOMS: atom_id res chain seq x y z
N MET A 1 4.94 19.32 -2.18
CA MET A 1 4.23 18.75 -1.02
C MET A 1 2.98 18.08 -1.54
N SER A 2 2.90 16.74 -1.44
CA SER A 2 1.73 16.00 -1.92
C SER A 2 0.52 16.37 -1.08
N LYS A 3 -0.61 16.63 -1.73
CA LYS A 3 -1.86 16.99 -1.07
C LYS A 3 -2.38 15.73 -0.37
N ARG A 4 -2.47 15.74 0.97
CA ARG A 4 -3.07 14.62 1.72
C ARG A 4 -4.47 14.33 1.18
N LEU A 5 -4.76 13.06 0.89
CA LEU A 5 -6.10 12.62 0.51
C LEU A 5 -7.07 12.94 1.66
N SER A 6 -8.17 13.61 1.33
CA SER A 6 -9.22 14.02 2.30
C SER A 6 -10.48 13.19 2.08
N ASN A 7 -10.33 11.87 2.29
CA ASN A 7 -11.47 10.95 2.24
C ASN A 7 -11.44 10.01 3.45
N ASP A 8 -12.32 10.24 4.42
CA ASP A 8 -12.44 9.39 5.62
C ASP A 8 -13.06 8.01 5.30
N PHE A 9 -13.78 7.89 4.18
CA PHE A 9 -14.44 6.66 3.73
C PHE A 9 -13.69 5.94 2.61
N GLN A 10 -12.40 6.26 2.42
CA GLN A 10 -11.56 5.66 1.37
C GLN A 10 -11.63 4.13 1.33
N PHE A 11 -11.68 3.48 2.49
CA PHE A 11 -11.74 2.01 2.59
C PHE A 11 -13.05 1.40 2.06
N ILE A 12 -14.13 2.19 2.02
CA ILE A 12 -15.44 1.83 1.47
C ILE A 12 -15.49 2.17 -0.03
N ASP A 13 -15.11 3.41 -0.37
CA ASP A 13 -15.28 3.94 -1.73
C ASP A 13 -14.27 3.35 -2.72
N VAL A 14 -13.07 3.02 -2.23
CA VAL A 14 -11.98 2.49 -3.04
C VAL A 14 -11.74 1.03 -2.68
N GLY A 15 -11.96 0.17 -3.67
CA GLY A 15 -11.69 -1.26 -3.56
C GLY A 15 -10.19 -1.56 -3.39
N ARG A 16 -9.90 -2.73 -2.81
CA ARG A 16 -8.52 -3.23 -2.79
C ARG A 16 -8.10 -3.57 -4.22
N THR A 17 -6.94 -3.09 -4.63
CA THR A 17 -6.35 -3.43 -5.92
C THR A 17 -4.89 -3.77 -5.72
N ASP A 18 -4.50 -4.97 -6.17
CA ASP A 18 -3.09 -5.39 -6.19
C ASP A 18 -2.38 -4.78 -7.42
N PRO A 19 -1.04 -4.73 -7.45
CA PRO A 19 -0.31 -4.30 -8.63
C PRO A 19 -0.60 -5.18 -9.84
N ASN A 20 -0.35 -4.61 -11.03
CA ASN A 20 -0.44 -5.35 -12.27
C ASN A 20 0.48 -6.58 -12.23
N LYS A 21 0.07 -7.62 -12.95
CA LYS A 21 0.83 -8.86 -13.06
C LYS A 21 1.16 -9.10 -14.52
N LYS A 22 2.36 -9.57 -14.81
CA LYS A 22 2.76 -10.01 -16.17
C LYS A 22 1.82 -11.09 -16.68
N SER A 23 1.66 -11.27 -17.99
CA SER A 23 0.77 -12.31 -18.52
C SER A 23 1.25 -13.72 -18.18
N VAL A 24 0.38 -14.72 -18.26
CA VAL A 24 0.73 -16.11 -17.95
C VAL A 24 1.75 -16.66 -18.95
N GLU A 25 1.70 -16.20 -20.19
CA GLU A 25 2.60 -16.57 -21.27
C GLU A 25 4.04 -16.20 -20.90
N THR A 26 4.27 -14.97 -20.44
CA THR A 26 5.59 -14.52 -19.97
C THR A 26 6.08 -15.33 -18.77
N ARG A 27 5.21 -15.60 -17.79
CA ARG A 27 5.58 -16.33 -16.55
C ARG A 27 5.99 -17.78 -16.79
N LYS A 28 5.61 -18.37 -17.92
CA LYS A 28 5.95 -19.76 -18.26
C LYS A 28 7.36 -19.89 -18.84
N THR A 29 7.88 -18.84 -19.47
CA THR A 29 9.11 -18.92 -20.26
C THR A 29 10.22 -18.00 -19.75
N GLU A 30 9.89 -16.96 -18.99
CA GLU A 30 10.85 -15.99 -18.48
C GLU A 30 10.99 -16.10 -16.97
N TYR A 31 12.24 -16.07 -16.47
CA TYR A 31 12.56 -16.11 -15.05
C TYR A 31 12.69 -14.68 -14.49
N VAL A 32 11.55 -14.00 -14.39
CA VAL A 32 11.44 -12.60 -13.99
C VAL A 32 10.36 -12.42 -12.93
N GLU A 33 10.44 -11.32 -12.15
CA GLU A 33 9.39 -10.96 -11.19
C GLU A 33 8.02 -10.81 -11.89
N ILE A 34 6.98 -11.31 -11.22
CA ILE A 34 5.62 -11.45 -11.77
C ILE A 34 4.81 -10.19 -11.52
N TYR A 35 4.93 -9.61 -10.33
CA TYR A 35 4.21 -8.41 -9.94
C TYR A 35 4.99 -7.17 -10.32
N GLU A 36 4.28 -6.18 -10.87
CA GLU A 36 4.83 -4.84 -11.03
C GLU A 36 4.84 -4.10 -9.68
N SER A 37 5.67 -3.07 -9.58
CA SER A 37 5.60 -2.15 -8.44
C SER A 37 4.35 -1.27 -8.55
N PHE A 38 3.83 -0.80 -7.41
CA PHE A 38 2.83 0.26 -7.42
C PHE A 38 3.43 1.56 -8.00
N THR A 39 2.61 2.33 -8.72
CA THR A 39 2.91 3.74 -8.97
C THR A 39 2.72 4.54 -7.68
N ALA A 40 3.37 5.70 -7.56
CA ALA A 40 3.23 6.55 -6.37
C ALA A 40 1.75 6.89 -6.06
N ASP A 41 0.96 7.22 -7.09
CA ASP A 41 -0.46 7.55 -6.94
C ASP A 41 -1.28 6.34 -6.43
N ARG A 42 -1.01 5.15 -6.96
CA ARG A 42 -1.70 3.92 -6.52
C ARG A 42 -1.28 3.51 -5.11
N ALA A 43 0.00 3.67 -4.78
CA ALA A 43 0.50 3.42 -3.43
C ALA A 43 -0.17 4.38 -2.42
N ALA A 44 -0.28 5.67 -2.75
CA ALA A 44 -0.98 6.66 -1.93
C ALA A 44 -2.48 6.33 -1.79
N GLU A 45 -3.16 6.00 -2.89
CA GLU A 45 -4.58 5.64 -2.90
C GLU A 45 -4.88 4.40 -2.04
N GLN A 46 -4.06 3.34 -2.16
CA GLN A 46 -4.27 2.08 -1.45
C GLN A 46 -3.83 2.16 0.02
N SER A 47 -2.79 2.93 0.33
CA SER A 47 -2.35 3.15 1.73
C SER A 47 -3.34 4.02 2.52
N HIS A 48 -4.00 4.98 1.87
CA HIS A 48 -5.06 5.81 2.46
C HIS A 48 -6.31 5.02 2.87
N ARG A 49 -6.43 3.73 2.49
CA ARG A 49 -7.48 2.84 2.98
C ARG A 49 -7.26 2.38 4.43
N CYS A 50 -6.09 2.65 5.02
CA CYS A 50 -5.83 2.36 6.42
C CYS A 50 -6.73 3.21 7.32
N LEU A 51 -7.29 2.61 8.38
CA LEU A 51 -8.21 3.28 9.31
C LEU A 51 -7.51 3.97 10.50
N GLU A 52 -6.17 3.90 10.59
CA GLU A 52 -5.42 4.32 11.78
C GLU A 52 -6.03 3.74 13.09
N CYS A 53 -6.36 2.45 13.10
CA CYS A 53 -7.03 1.77 14.22
C CYS A 53 -6.29 1.98 15.55
N GLY A 54 -7.02 2.30 16.62
CA GLY A 54 -6.42 2.50 17.96
C GLY A 54 -5.72 1.26 18.53
N ASN A 55 -6.18 0.06 18.16
CA ASN A 55 -5.44 -1.19 18.41
C ASN A 55 -5.09 -1.85 17.06
N PRO A 56 -3.86 -1.62 16.54
CA PRO A 56 -3.50 -2.08 15.21
C PRO A 56 -3.18 -3.58 15.21
N TYR A 57 -4.19 -4.41 14.92
CA TYR A 57 -4.01 -5.86 14.82
C TYR A 57 -2.97 -6.27 13.77
N CYS A 58 -2.81 -5.49 12.70
CA CYS A 58 -1.80 -5.75 11.67
C CYS A 58 -0.37 -5.73 12.23
N GLU A 59 -0.05 -4.76 13.10
CA GLU A 59 1.25 -4.63 13.77
C GLU A 59 1.43 -5.74 14.81
N TRP A 60 0.41 -6.02 15.62
CA TRP A 60 0.47 -7.08 16.63
C TRP A 60 0.58 -8.50 16.06
N LYS A 61 0.03 -8.74 14.86
CA LYS A 61 0.11 -10.02 14.17
C LYS A 61 1.35 -10.17 13.29
N CYS A 62 2.04 -9.07 13.01
CA CYS A 62 3.34 -9.11 12.35
C CYS A 62 4.40 -9.60 13.35
N PRO A 63 5.16 -10.69 13.06
CA PRO A 63 6.16 -11.22 14.00
C PRO A 63 7.27 -10.24 14.40
N VAL A 64 7.51 -9.22 13.58
CA VAL A 64 8.52 -8.19 13.82
C VAL A 64 7.93 -6.87 14.33
N HIS A 65 6.61 -6.82 14.54
CA HIS A 65 5.90 -5.65 15.06
C HIS A 65 6.21 -4.36 14.28
N ASN A 66 6.26 -4.48 12.94
CA ASN A 66 6.40 -3.33 12.06
C ASN A 66 5.30 -2.29 12.33
N PHE A 67 5.67 -1.01 12.35
CA PHE A 67 4.77 0.13 12.55
C PHE A 67 3.90 0.39 11.30
N ILE A 68 3.14 -0.62 10.88
CA ILE A 68 2.38 -0.65 9.62
C ILE A 68 1.47 0.57 9.48
N PRO A 69 0.67 0.98 10.48
CA PRO A 69 -0.20 2.15 10.33
C PRO A 69 0.59 3.44 10.06
N ASN A 70 1.74 3.62 10.72
CA ASN A 70 2.59 4.80 10.55
C ASN A 70 3.19 4.86 9.15
N TRP A 71 3.71 3.74 8.65
CA TRP A 71 4.29 3.69 7.30
C TRP A 71 3.22 3.92 6.22
N LEU A 72 2.03 3.32 6.37
CA LEU A 72 0.93 3.53 5.44
C LEU A 72 0.48 5.01 5.41
N LYS A 73 0.47 5.69 6.56
CA LYS A 73 0.19 7.13 6.63
C LYS A 73 1.24 7.97 5.89
N LEU A 74 2.52 7.68 6.10
CA LEU A 74 3.61 8.39 5.41
C LEU A 74 3.53 8.20 3.90
N ILE A 75 3.22 6.98 3.44
CA ILE A 75 3.02 6.69 2.01
C ILE A 75 1.81 7.45 1.45
N SER A 76 0.68 7.52 2.17
CA SER A 76 -0.50 8.27 1.71
C SER A 76 -0.26 9.78 1.62
N GLU A 77 0.68 10.30 2.42
CA GLU A 77 1.14 11.69 2.40
C GLU A 77 2.28 11.94 1.39
N GLY A 78 2.80 10.89 0.74
CA GLY A 78 3.89 10.96 -0.23
C GLY A 78 5.29 11.06 0.39
N ASN A 79 5.43 10.82 1.69
CA ASN A 79 6.68 10.86 2.45
C ASN A 79 7.38 9.49 2.40
N ILE A 80 7.83 9.10 1.19
CA ILE A 80 8.34 7.75 0.92
C ILE A 80 9.65 7.45 1.65
N PHE A 81 10.53 8.45 1.78
CA PHE A 81 11.84 8.25 2.43
C PHE A 81 11.73 8.10 3.94
N GLU A 82 10.79 8.80 4.57
CA GLU A 82 10.49 8.68 5.99
C GLU A 82 9.78 7.36 6.32
N ALA A 83 9.13 6.74 5.34
CA ALA A 83 8.47 5.45 5.48
C ALA A 83 9.42 4.24 5.36
N ALA A 84 10.65 4.44 4.88
CA ALA A 84 11.64 3.40 4.61
C ALA A 84 12.54 3.09 5.81
#